data_AF-A0A7J4TRG7-F1
#
_entry.id   AF-A0A7J4TRG7-F1
#
_cell.length_a   1.000
_cell.length_b   1.000
_cell.length_c   1.000
_cell.angle_alpha   90.00
_cell.angle_beta   90.00
_cell.angle_gamma   90.00
#
_symmetry.space_group_name_H-M   'P 1'
#
loop_
_entity.id
_entity.type
_entity.pdbx_description
1 polymer ?
#
loop_
_entity_poly.entity_id
_entity_poly.type
_entity_poly.pdbx_seq_one_letter_code
_entity_poly.pdbx_strand_id
1 'polypeptide(L)'
;MSYELIICEKPSAAEKIATALADSKPVKKSENGVPYYLIAHHKKDIVVACAVGHLYTVAEKEKKGWTYPVFDVEWKATSEIDKKADYSEKYLKTIKKLAKDAKEFTIACDYDIEGETIGYNILIYACKQKDGRRMKFSTLTKDELVESYEHANPHLDWGQAHAGTTRHVLDYYYGINLSRALSLA
;
A
#
# COMPACT_ATOMS: atom_id res chain seq x y z
N MET A 1 11.99 8.73 -18.20
CA MET A 1 10.63 8.50 -18.73
C MET A 1 9.68 8.66 -17.58
N SER A 2 8.68 9.53 -17.69
CA SER A 2 7.70 9.71 -16.62
C SER A 2 6.53 8.77 -16.83
N TYR A 3 6.22 7.97 -15.82
CA TYR A 3 5.15 6.98 -15.85
C TYR A 3 4.18 7.19 -14.69
N GLU A 4 3.03 6.52 -14.77
CA GLU A 4 2.12 6.32 -13.64
C GLU A 4 2.52 5.07 -12.88
N LEU A 5 2.49 5.14 -11.55
CA LEU A 5 2.68 3.99 -10.67
C LEU A 5 1.33 3.52 -10.11
N ILE A 6 0.90 2.34 -10.52
CA ILE A 6 -0.24 1.64 -9.94
C ILE A 6 0.26 0.72 -8.82
N ILE A 7 -0.33 0.83 -7.63
CA ILE A 7 0.01 0.02 -6.46
C ILE A 7 -1.21 -0.81 -6.06
N CYS A 8 -1.08 -2.13 -6.10
CA CYS A 8 -2.10 -3.06 -5.62
C CYS A 8 -1.62 -3.87 -4.41
N GLU A 9 -2.50 -4.67 -3.82
CA GLU A 9 -2.15 -5.40 -2.62
C GLU A 9 -1.34 -6.67 -2.93
N LYS A 10 -1.83 -7.53 -3.83
CA LYS A 10 -1.28 -8.88 -4.05
C LYS A 10 -0.51 -8.98 -5.38
N PRO A 11 0.52 -9.84 -5.48
CA PRO A 11 1.24 -10.08 -6.74
C PRO A 11 0.33 -10.58 -7.87
N SER A 12 -0.66 -11.40 -7.54
CA SER A 12 -1.66 -11.88 -8.50
C SER A 12 -2.56 -10.77 -9.04
N ALA A 13 -2.89 -9.77 -8.21
CA ALA A 13 -3.63 -8.60 -8.66
C ALA A 13 -2.76 -7.73 -9.59
N ALA A 14 -1.48 -7.56 -9.29
CA ALA A 14 -0.55 -6.79 -10.15
C ALA A 14 -0.47 -7.40 -11.55
N GLU A 15 -0.36 -8.72 -11.65
CA GLU A 15 -0.31 -9.42 -12.93
C GLU A 15 -1.61 -9.28 -13.73
N LYS A 16 -2.76 -9.40 -13.06
CA LYS A 16 -4.07 -9.27 -13.72
C LYS A 16 -4.33 -7.83 -14.18
N ILE A 17 -4.03 -6.83 -13.34
CA ILE A 17 -4.12 -5.40 -13.69
C ILE A 17 -3.21 -5.10 -14.88
N ALA A 18 -1.95 -5.53 -14.81
CA ALA A 18 -1.01 -5.33 -15.90
C ALA A 18 -1.49 -5.97 -17.20
N THR A 19 -2.01 -7.20 -17.15
CA THR A 19 -2.51 -7.92 -18.32
C THR A 19 -3.79 -7.31 -18.88
N ALA A 20 -4.67 -6.79 -18.02
CA ALA A 20 -5.93 -6.20 -18.43
C ALA A 20 -5.74 -4.85 -19.15
N LEU A 21 -4.86 -4.01 -18.62
CA LEU A 21 -4.59 -2.65 -19.13
C LEU A 21 -3.55 -2.62 -20.26
N ALA A 22 -2.81 -3.70 -20.48
CA ALA A 22 -1.75 -3.72 -21.49
C ALA A 22 -2.30 -3.62 -22.94
N ASP A 23 -1.89 -2.59 -23.68
CA ASP A 23 -2.10 -2.51 -25.13
C ASP A 23 -1.28 -3.59 -25.88
N SER A 24 -0.17 -4.02 -25.27
CA SER A 24 0.71 -5.08 -25.75
C SER A 24 1.24 -5.90 -24.57
N LYS A 25 1.84 -7.07 -24.83
CA LYS A 25 2.26 -8.01 -23.78
C LYS A 25 3.03 -7.31 -22.64
N PRO A 26 2.56 -7.41 -21.37
CA PRO A 26 3.24 -6.81 -20.24
C PRO A 26 4.69 -7.28 -20.11
N VAL A 27 5.59 -6.35 -19.81
CA VAL A 27 7.00 -6.65 -19.55
C VAL A 27 7.20 -6.81 -18.05
N LYS A 28 7.39 -8.05 -17.60
CA LYS A 28 7.72 -8.34 -16.20
C LYS A 28 9.19 -8.00 -15.92
N LYS A 29 9.43 -7.17 -14.91
CA LYS A 29 10.75 -6.87 -14.37
C LYS A 29 10.82 -7.26 -12.89
N SER A 30 12.02 -7.23 -12.32
CA SER A 30 12.27 -7.53 -10.92
C SER A 30 13.26 -6.53 -10.35
N GLU A 31 13.01 -6.11 -9.11
CA GLU A 31 13.90 -5.29 -8.32
C GLU A 31 13.98 -5.92 -6.92
N ASN A 32 15.18 -6.24 -6.43
CA ASN A 32 15.36 -6.93 -5.15
C ASN A 32 14.56 -8.24 -5.01
N GLY A 33 14.31 -8.95 -6.12
CA GLY A 33 13.48 -10.16 -6.14
C GLY A 33 11.97 -9.89 -6.11
N VAL A 34 11.55 -8.62 -6.09
CA VAL A 34 10.15 -8.20 -6.14
C VAL A 34 9.74 -7.94 -7.59
N PRO A 35 8.73 -8.67 -8.11
CA PRO A 35 8.26 -8.46 -9.47
C PRO A 35 7.42 -7.17 -9.59
N TYR A 36 7.56 -6.49 -10.72
CA TYR A 36 6.69 -5.41 -11.16
C TYR A 36 6.51 -5.49 -12.68
N TYR A 37 5.50 -4.82 -13.21
CA TYR A 37 5.13 -4.92 -14.62
C TYR A 37 5.19 -3.55 -15.28
N LEU A 38 5.78 -3.49 -16.47
CA LEU A 38 5.73 -2.33 -17.34
C LEU A 38 4.72 -2.58 -18.45
N ILE A 39 3.82 -1.63 -18.65
CA ILE A 39 2.82 -1.67 -19.73
C ILE A 39 2.70 -0.29 -20.37
N ALA A 40 2.20 -0.28 -21.60
CA ALA A 40 1.66 0.92 -22.21
C ALA A 40 0.13 0.76 -22.30
N HIS A 41 -0.59 1.81 -21.95
CA HIS A 41 -2.05 1.88 -22.10
C HIS A 41 -2.43 3.25 -22.65
N HIS A 42 -3.08 3.30 -23.81
CA HIS A 42 -3.48 4.56 -24.46
C HIS A 42 -2.34 5.58 -24.60
N LYS A 43 -1.13 5.10 -24.98
CA LYS A 43 0.13 5.89 -25.09
C LYS A 43 0.69 6.40 -23.75
N LYS A 44 0.18 5.91 -22.63
CA LYS A 44 0.69 6.20 -21.29
C LYS A 44 1.56 5.04 -20.80
N ASP A 45 2.76 5.35 -20.34
CA ASP A 45 3.62 4.37 -19.66
C ASP A 45 3.12 4.16 -18.23
N ILE A 46 2.88 2.90 -17.87
CA ILE A 46 2.38 2.52 -16.54
C ILE A 46 3.29 1.44 -15.95
N VAL A 47 3.57 1.60 -14.66
CA VAL A 47 4.25 0.62 -13.82
C VAL A 47 3.25 0.07 -12.82
N VAL A 48 3.06 -1.25 -12.80
CA VAL A 48 2.20 -1.94 -11.82
C VAL A 48 3.08 -2.67 -10.80
N ALA A 49 2.97 -2.27 -9.53
CA ALA A 49 3.67 -2.85 -8.41
C ALA A 49 2.67 -3.36 -7.35
N CYS A 50 3.11 -4.25 -6.47
CA CYS A 50 2.29 -4.74 -5.36
C CYS A 50 2.93 -4.47 -3.99
N ALA A 51 2.11 -4.43 -2.95
CA ALA A 51 2.48 -4.12 -1.57
C ALA A 51 2.67 -5.35 -0.67
N VAL A 52 2.14 -6.52 -1.07
CA VAL A 52 2.04 -7.76 -0.27
C VAL A 52 1.41 -7.56 1.11
N GLY A 53 0.42 -6.68 1.19
CA GLY A 53 -0.28 -6.34 2.43
C GLY A 53 0.26 -5.08 3.11
N HIS A 54 0.17 -5.04 4.44
CA HIS A 54 0.58 -3.89 5.26
C HIS A 54 2.10 -3.73 5.31
N LEU A 55 2.61 -2.69 4.64
CA LEU A 55 4.03 -2.28 4.70
C LEU A 55 4.33 -1.30 5.84
N TYR A 56 3.28 -0.77 6.47
CA TYR A 56 3.34 0.13 7.61
C TYR A 56 2.42 -0.39 8.71
N THR A 57 2.80 -0.14 9.96
CA THR A 57 2.03 -0.52 11.15
C THR A 57 2.14 0.55 12.23
N VAL A 58 1.22 0.53 13.19
CA VAL A 58 1.24 1.40 14.36
C VAL A 58 2.25 0.87 15.38
N ALA A 59 3.11 1.75 15.88
CA ALA A 59 4.11 1.41 16.90
C ALA A 59 4.40 2.59 17.82
N GLU A 60 4.95 2.33 19.02
CA GLU A 60 5.40 3.39 19.94
C GLU A 60 6.41 4.31 19.25
N LYS A 61 6.21 5.62 19.41
CA LYS A 61 7.10 6.62 18.84
C LYS A 61 8.52 6.50 19.40
N GLU A 62 8.63 6.46 20.73
CA GLU A 62 9.89 6.26 21.44
C GLU A 62 9.83 5.04 22.35
N LYS A 63 10.58 3.98 22.02
CA LYS A 63 10.64 2.76 22.82
C LYS A 63 11.68 2.90 23.94
N LYS A 64 11.35 3.64 25.01
CA LYS A 64 12.21 3.87 26.19
C LYS A 64 12.17 2.76 27.26
N GLY A 65 11.72 1.56 26.88
CA GLY A 65 11.58 0.42 27.80
C GLY A 65 10.13 -0.02 27.96
N TRP A 66 9.86 -0.80 29.01
CA TRP A 66 8.50 -1.26 29.32
C TRP A 66 7.75 -0.15 30.07
N THR A 67 6.70 0.39 29.46
CA THR A 67 5.91 1.50 30.00
C THR A 67 4.42 1.17 29.96
N TYR A 68 3.65 1.72 30.90
CA TYR A 68 2.19 1.59 30.90
C TYR A 68 1.57 2.83 31.57
N PRO A 69 0.57 3.49 30.95
CA PRO A 69 -0.02 3.19 29.65
C PRO A 69 0.82 3.73 28.47
N VAL A 70 0.48 3.28 27.25
CA VAL A 70 1.09 3.67 25.97
C VAL A 70 0.04 4.34 25.10
N PHE A 71 0.26 5.61 24.78
CA PHE A 71 -0.61 6.38 23.86
C PHE A 71 0.17 7.15 22.78
N ASP A 72 1.47 7.37 22.96
CA ASP A 72 2.32 8.05 21.97
C ASP A 72 2.78 7.04 20.90
N VAL A 73 2.02 7.01 19.79
CA VAL A 73 2.22 6.06 18.69
C VAL A 73 2.32 6.78 17.35
N GLU A 74 3.00 6.14 16.41
CA GLU A 74 3.11 6.60 15.03
C GLU A 74 3.11 5.42 14.05
N TRP A 75 2.91 5.71 12.77
CA TRP A 75 3.06 4.71 11.71
C TRP A 75 4.53 4.54 11.36
N LYS A 76 5.03 3.31 11.44
CA LYS A 76 6.39 2.92 11.07
C LYS A 76 6.38 1.83 10.02
N ALA A 77 7.46 1.70 9.25
CA ALA A 77 7.59 0.58 8.34
C ALA A 77 7.58 -0.73 9.14
N THR A 78 6.80 -1.72 8.70
CA THR A 78 6.66 -2.99 9.44
C THR A 78 8.01 -3.66 9.68
N SER A 79 8.93 -3.56 8.72
CA SER A 79 10.30 -4.08 8.81
C SER A 79 11.18 -3.43 9.89
N GLU A 80 10.85 -2.22 10.35
CA GLU A 80 11.55 -1.55 11.45
C GLU A 80 11.11 -2.12 12.82
N ILE A 81 9.92 -2.73 12.87
CA ILE A 81 9.31 -3.24 14.10
C ILE A 81 9.51 -4.75 14.23
N ASP A 82 9.33 -5.49 13.14
CA ASP A 82 9.50 -6.94 13.09
C ASP A 82 10.63 -7.32 12.12
N LYS A 83 11.74 -7.80 12.69
CA LYS A 83 12.91 -8.29 11.92
C LYS A 83 12.57 -9.50 11.04
N LYS A 84 11.48 -10.23 11.32
CA LYS A 84 11.00 -11.33 10.47
C LYS A 84 10.31 -10.83 9.20
N ALA A 85 10.00 -9.54 9.11
CA ALA A 85 9.35 -8.93 7.96
C ALA A 85 10.34 -8.47 6.85
N ASP A 86 11.50 -9.12 6.70
CA ASP A 86 12.50 -8.85 5.64
C ASP A 86 11.87 -8.86 4.23
N TYR A 87 10.87 -9.71 4.02
CA TYR A 87 10.09 -9.72 2.79
C TYR A 87 9.41 -8.37 2.53
N SER A 88 8.70 -7.81 3.51
CA SER A 88 8.03 -6.51 3.40
C SER A 88 9.00 -5.37 3.08
N GLU A 89 10.23 -5.43 3.63
CA GLU A 89 11.25 -4.42 3.38
C GLU A 89 11.64 -4.36 1.91
N LYS A 90 11.75 -5.52 1.24
CA LYS A 90 12.07 -5.59 -0.20
C LYS A 90 10.98 -4.90 -1.04
N TYR A 91 9.71 -5.15 -0.74
CA TYR A 91 8.59 -4.50 -1.43
C TYR A 91 8.57 -3.01 -1.18
N LEU A 92 8.77 -2.59 0.07
CA LEU A 92 8.83 -1.18 0.41
C LEU A 92 9.98 -0.45 -0.30
N LYS A 93 11.17 -1.06 -0.37
CA LYS A 93 12.31 -0.52 -1.12
C LYS A 93 12.02 -0.43 -2.61
N THR A 94 11.42 -1.45 -3.20
CA THR A 94 11.04 -1.47 -4.61
C THR A 94 10.01 -0.38 -4.92
N ILE A 95 8.95 -0.24 -4.13
CA ILE A 95 7.95 0.83 -4.31
C ILE A 95 8.60 2.21 -4.15
N LYS A 96 9.44 2.42 -3.12
CA LYS A 96 10.18 3.68 -2.94
C LYS A 96 11.08 4.01 -4.14
N LYS A 97 11.70 3.02 -4.77
CA LYS A 97 12.54 3.22 -5.96
C LYS A 97 11.68 3.62 -7.16
N LEU A 98 10.59 2.90 -7.42
CA LEU A 98 9.68 3.19 -8.53
C LEU A 98 9.01 4.56 -8.36
N ALA A 99 8.63 4.91 -7.13
CA ALA A 99 7.99 6.19 -6.85
C ALA A 99 8.86 7.42 -7.19
N LYS A 100 10.19 7.30 -7.25
CA LYS A 100 11.08 8.42 -7.57
C LYS A 100 10.93 8.92 -9.01
N ASP A 101 10.62 8.02 -9.94
CA ASP A 101 10.51 8.34 -11.37
C ASP A 101 9.03 8.46 -11.84
N ALA A 102 8.08 8.13 -10.95
CA ALA A 102 6.65 8.24 -11.20
C ALA A 102 6.16 9.69 -11.08
N LYS A 103 5.25 10.10 -11.97
CA LYS A 103 4.57 11.41 -11.90
C LYS A 103 3.12 11.33 -11.42
N GLU A 104 2.51 10.17 -11.57
CA GLU A 104 1.13 9.92 -11.20
C GLU A 104 1.06 8.63 -10.40
N PHE A 105 0.08 8.56 -9.50
CA PHE A 105 -0.06 7.46 -8.56
C PHE A 105 -1.51 7.03 -8.51
N THR A 106 -1.72 5.72 -8.61
CA THR A 106 -3.04 5.11 -8.55
C THR A 106 -3.03 3.94 -7.59
N ILE A 107 -3.91 3.99 -6.60
CA ILE A 107 -4.13 2.89 -5.67
C ILE A 107 -5.18 1.95 -6.23
N ALA A 108 -4.81 0.69 -6.31
CA ALA A 108 -5.59 -0.43 -6.82
C ALA A 108 -5.56 -1.61 -5.83
N CYS A 109 -5.57 -1.32 -4.53
CA CYS A 109 -5.79 -2.32 -3.49
C CYS A 109 -7.25 -2.81 -3.49
N ASP A 110 -7.52 -3.88 -2.75
CA ASP A 110 -8.86 -4.47 -2.65
C ASP A 110 -9.90 -3.38 -2.24
N TYR A 111 -11.14 -3.49 -2.72
CA TYR A 111 -12.16 -2.44 -2.51
C TYR A 111 -12.84 -2.56 -1.15
N ASP A 112 -12.07 -2.29 -0.10
CA ASP A 112 -12.52 -2.20 1.28
C ASP A 112 -11.68 -1.18 2.08
N ILE A 113 -12.01 -1.05 3.37
CA ILE A 113 -11.32 -0.12 4.29
C ILE A 113 -9.84 -0.51 4.50
N GLU A 114 -9.52 -1.81 4.51
CA GLU A 114 -8.14 -2.27 4.70
C GLU A 114 -7.28 -1.97 3.48
N GLY A 115 -7.80 -2.23 2.28
CA GLY A 115 -7.16 -1.89 1.01
C GLY A 115 -6.94 -0.38 0.88
N GLU A 116 -7.90 0.45 1.28
CA GLU A 116 -7.73 1.89 1.34
C GLU A 116 -6.61 2.29 2.33
N THR A 117 -6.57 1.67 3.51
CA THR A 117 -5.57 1.93 4.54
C THR A 117 -4.15 1.55 4.08
N ILE A 118 -4.00 0.39 3.44
CA ILE A 118 -2.73 -0.06 2.86
C ILE A 118 -2.26 0.94 1.80
N GLY A 119 -3.13 1.26 0.84
CA GLY A 119 -2.81 2.19 -0.24
C GLY A 119 -2.46 3.59 0.24
N TYR A 120 -3.26 4.12 1.17
CA TYR A 120 -3.03 5.41 1.82
C TYR A 120 -1.65 5.46 2.49
N ASN A 121 -1.34 4.50 3.37
CA ASN A 121 -0.07 4.49 4.09
C ASN A 121 1.13 4.42 3.13
N ILE A 122 1.06 3.61 2.09
CA ILE A 122 2.13 3.51 1.09
C ILE A 122 2.28 4.83 0.33
N LEU A 123 1.18 5.43 -0.10
CA LEU A 123 1.20 6.68 -0.85
C LEU A 123 1.83 7.83 -0.04
N ILE A 124 1.39 8.00 1.21
CA ILE A 124 1.89 9.06 2.10
C ILE A 124 3.34 8.78 2.52
N TYR A 125 3.65 7.58 3.00
CA TYR A 125 4.93 7.33 3.66
C TYR A 125 6.03 6.83 2.71
N ALA A 126 5.70 6.01 1.71
CA ALA A 126 6.67 5.48 0.76
C ALA A 126 6.82 6.39 -0.47
N CYS A 127 5.71 6.80 -1.07
CA CYS A 127 5.71 7.61 -2.30
C CYS A 127 5.82 9.12 -2.04
N LYS A 128 5.64 9.56 -0.78
CA LYS A 128 5.70 10.98 -0.37
C LYS A 128 4.72 11.87 -1.12
N GLN A 129 3.57 11.32 -1.50
CA GLN A 129 2.51 12.07 -2.15
C GLN A 129 1.45 12.46 -1.13
N LYS A 130 0.74 13.55 -1.42
CA LYS A 130 -0.39 13.99 -0.59
C LYS A 130 -1.70 13.34 -1.01
N ASP A 131 -1.81 12.87 -2.24
CA ASP A 131 -3.02 12.27 -2.78
C ASP A 131 -2.70 11.45 -4.03
N GLY A 132 -3.66 10.69 -4.52
CA GLY A 132 -3.54 9.84 -5.70
C GLY A 132 -4.90 9.33 -6.15
N ARG A 133 -4.95 8.79 -7.37
CA ARG A 133 -6.19 8.23 -7.91
C ARG A 133 -6.53 6.92 -7.19
N ARG A 134 -7.81 6.58 -7.18
CA ARG A 134 -8.31 5.33 -6.61
C ARG A 134 -9.13 4.55 -7.62
N MET A 135 -8.59 3.41 -8.07
CA MET A 135 -9.35 2.41 -8.83
C MET A 135 -10.26 1.65 -7.88
N LYS A 136 -11.53 1.40 -8.23
CA LYS A 136 -12.46 0.64 -7.39
C LYS A 136 -13.05 -0.52 -8.19
N PHE A 137 -12.69 -1.75 -7.84
CA PHE A 137 -13.15 -2.96 -8.49
C PHE A 137 -13.49 -4.03 -7.45
N SER A 138 -14.48 -4.87 -7.77
CA SER A 138 -14.93 -6.00 -6.95
C SER A 138 -14.43 -7.33 -7.49
N THR A 139 -14.12 -7.41 -8.80
CA THR A 139 -13.49 -8.59 -9.41
C THR A 139 -12.24 -8.22 -10.19
N LEU A 140 -11.46 -9.25 -10.54
CA LEU A 140 -10.24 -9.11 -11.34
C LEU A 140 -10.48 -9.55 -12.79
N THR A 141 -11.69 -9.30 -13.31
CA THR A 141 -12.01 -9.53 -14.73
C THR A 141 -11.44 -8.40 -15.59
N LYS A 142 -11.12 -8.68 -16.85
CA LYS A 142 -10.47 -7.70 -17.72
C LYS A 142 -11.33 -6.44 -17.88
N ASP A 143 -12.61 -6.61 -18.18
CA ASP A 143 -13.52 -5.50 -18.49
C ASP A 143 -13.70 -4.58 -17.28
N GLU A 144 -13.91 -5.14 -16.08
CA GLU A 144 -14.05 -4.35 -14.86
C GLU A 144 -12.75 -3.62 -14.50
N LEU A 145 -11.58 -4.24 -14.69
CA LEU A 145 -10.29 -3.60 -14.39
C LEU A 145 -10.00 -2.42 -15.33
N VAL A 146 -10.35 -2.55 -16.61
CA VAL A 146 -10.25 -1.45 -17.58
C VAL A 146 -11.23 -0.33 -17.21
N GLU A 147 -12.51 -0.66 -16.98
CA GLU A 147 -13.53 0.31 -16.58
C GLU A 147 -13.14 1.06 -15.29
N SER A 148 -12.62 0.33 -14.30
CA SER A 148 -12.18 0.88 -13.02
C SER A 148 -10.96 1.79 -13.14
N TYR A 149 -10.11 1.56 -14.13
CA TYR A 149 -8.95 2.41 -14.42
C TYR A 149 -9.38 3.69 -15.13
N GLU A 150 -10.24 3.58 -16.15
CA GLU A 150 -10.76 4.71 -16.92
C GLU A 150 -11.62 5.64 -16.05
N HIS A 151 -12.41 5.07 -15.13
CA HIS A 151 -13.27 5.79 -14.20
C HIS A 151 -12.70 5.88 -12.77
N ALA A 152 -11.38 5.72 -12.62
CA ALA A 152 -10.75 5.83 -11.30
C ALA A 152 -11.05 7.20 -10.67
N ASN A 153 -11.39 7.20 -9.38
CA ASN A 153 -11.63 8.43 -8.64
C ASN A 153 -10.33 9.27 -8.65
N PRO A 154 -10.38 10.58 -8.94
CA PRO A 154 -9.20 11.45 -8.90
C PRO A 154 -8.48 11.49 -7.54
N HIS A 155 -9.19 11.14 -6.46
CA HIS A 155 -8.68 11.19 -5.09
C HIS A 155 -8.86 9.86 -4.37
N LEU A 156 -8.04 9.63 -3.34
CA LEU A 156 -8.28 8.57 -2.38
C LEU A 156 -9.63 8.76 -1.66
N ASP A 157 -10.18 7.66 -1.14
CA ASP A 157 -11.31 7.72 -0.24
C ASP A 157 -10.83 8.05 1.18
N TRP A 158 -10.59 9.34 1.41
CA TRP A 158 -10.05 9.86 2.67
C TRP A 158 -10.86 9.43 3.89
N GLY A 159 -12.18 9.32 3.76
CA GLY A 159 -13.05 8.84 4.84
C GLY A 159 -12.72 7.41 5.23
N GLN A 160 -12.56 6.52 4.24
CA GLN A 160 -12.18 5.13 4.49
C GLN A 160 -10.74 5.01 5.00
N ALA A 161 -9.80 5.76 4.42
CA ALA A 161 -8.42 5.79 4.89
C ALA A 161 -8.30 6.23 6.36
N HIS A 162 -9.04 7.28 6.75
CA HIS A 162 -9.07 7.74 8.14
C HIS A 162 -9.78 6.76 9.07
N ALA A 163 -10.87 6.13 8.62
CA ALA A 163 -11.56 5.11 9.41
C ALA A 163 -10.65 3.91 9.72
N GLY A 164 -9.95 3.39 8.70
CA GLY A 164 -9.05 2.25 8.89
C GLY A 164 -7.79 2.59 9.68
N THR A 165 -7.17 3.74 9.42
CA THR A 165 -6.02 4.18 10.24
C THR A 165 -6.40 4.44 11.71
N THR A 166 -7.58 4.99 11.97
CA THR A 166 -8.11 5.17 13.33
C THR A 166 -8.34 3.82 14.01
N ARG A 167 -8.94 2.85 13.30
CA ARG A 167 -9.14 1.49 13.83
C ARG A 167 -7.81 0.86 14.26
N HIS A 168 -6.79 0.91 13.40
CA HIS A 168 -5.47 0.34 13.72
C HIS A 168 -4.85 0.99 14.97
N VAL A 169 -5.01 2.30 15.17
CA VAL A 169 -4.53 2.99 16.38
C VAL A 169 -5.31 2.56 17.63
N LEU A 170 -6.63 2.45 17.54
CA LEU A 170 -7.47 1.99 18.65
C LEU A 170 -7.15 0.55 19.03
N ASP A 171 -7.03 -0.35 18.05
CA ASP A 171 -6.66 -1.74 18.26
C ASP A 171 -5.29 -1.84 18.94
N TYR A 172 -4.33 -1.00 18.55
CA TYR A 172 -3.04 -0.89 19.22
C TYR A 172 -3.20 -0.47 20.70
N TYR A 173 -3.97 0.59 20.96
CA TYR A 173 -4.18 1.08 22.32
C TYR A 173 -4.81 0.02 23.21
N TYR A 174 -5.92 -0.59 22.79
CA TYR A 174 -6.57 -1.62 23.58
C TYR A 174 -5.68 -2.85 23.72
N GLY A 175 -5.09 -3.33 22.62
CA GLY A 175 -4.24 -4.51 22.62
C GLY A 175 -3.04 -4.38 23.56
N ILE A 176 -2.23 -3.33 23.39
CA ILE A 176 -1.02 -3.12 24.19
C ILE A 176 -1.34 -2.77 25.64
N ASN A 177 -2.26 -1.82 25.88
CA ASN A 177 -2.53 -1.39 27.25
C ASN A 177 -3.20 -2.51 28.06
N LEU A 178 -4.22 -3.20 27.53
CA LEU A 178 -4.86 -4.28 28.27
C LEU A 178 -3.89 -5.43 28.51
N SER A 179 -3.06 -5.81 27.53
CA SER A 179 -2.06 -6.87 27.72
C SER A 179 -1.03 -6.52 28.79
N ARG A 180 -0.55 -5.27 28.81
CA ARG A 180 0.40 -4.79 29.83
C ARG A 180 -0.25 -4.71 31.21
N ALA A 181 -1.50 -4.25 31.30
CA ALA A 181 -2.25 -4.21 32.55
C ALA A 181 -2.40 -5.61 33.16
N LEU A 182 -2.80 -6.60 32.34
CA LEU A 182 -2.92 -8.00 32.78
C LEU A 182 -1.59 -8.64 33.16
N SER A 183 -0.48 -8.19 32.57
CA SER A 183 0.87 -8.67 32.93
C SER A 183 1.37 -8.12 34.27
N LEU A 184 0.78 -7.03 34.78
CA LEU A 184 1.12 -6.42 36.06
C LEU A 184 0.28 -6.94 37.24
N ALA A 185 -0.89 -7.52 36.95
CA ALA A 185 -1.83 -8.05 37.95
C ALA A 185 -1.37 -9.39 38.51
#